data_AF-A0A957C3T6-F1
#
_entry.id   AF-A0A957C3T6-F1
#
_cell.length_a   1.000
_cell.length_b   1.000
_cell.length_c   1.000
_cell.angle_alpha   90.00
_cell.angle_beta   90.00
_cell.angle_gamma   90.00
#
_symmetry.space_group_name_H-M   'P 1'
#
loop_
_entity.id
_entity.type
_entity.pdbx_description
1 polymer ?
#
loop_
_entity_poly.entity_id
_entity_poly.type
_entity_poly.pdbx_seq_one_letter_code
_entity_poly.pdbx_strand_id
1 'polypeptide(L)'
;MNRSMNWRSLNTLAQWVVEESVRVQQIPAPTFHEDQRAAYVGQQFEALGLEEIQIDAAKNVYGLLKGSNRAVPAVMVAAHTDTVFSAETDLTIRYQDDWIYGPGLGDNSMGVAGLLGLARWLHDENFTPECDIWFVATSCEEGLGDLKGMRAAYELLKHRIGIVINLEGLAFGHIYHAGIAVHRMHITAEAEGGHSWLHFGRPSAVHSIMELGAQISRMSVPT
;
A
#
# COMPACT_ATOMS: atom_id res chain seq x y z
N MET A 1 28.41 8.46 3.17
CA MET A 1 27.50 8.70 4.32
C MET A 1 27.76 10.09 4.85
N ASN A 2 26.74 10.96 4.82
CA ASN A 2 26.84 12.29 5.40
C ASN A 2 27.07 12.15 6.92
N ARG A 3 28.19 12.67 7.41
CA ARG A 3 28.60 12.53 8.83
C ARG A 3 27.82 13.46 9.77
N SER A 4 26.90 14.28 9.25
CA SER A 4 26.12 15.25 10.02
C SER A 4 24.84 14.67 10.65
N MET A 5 24.40 13.47 10.25
CA MET A 5 23.16 12.88 10.78
C MET A 5 23.42 12.03 12.01
N ASN A 6 22.60 12.17 13.06
CA ASN A 6 22.76 11.46 14.30
C ASN A 6 22.15 10.05 14.23
N TRP A 7 22.99 9.05 13.97
CA TRP A 7 22.56 7.65 13.88
C TRP A 7 22.35 6.97 15.23
N ARG A 8 22.66 7.63 16.36
CA ARG A 8 22.56 7.01 17.69
C ARG A 8 21.12 6.81 18.15
N SER A 9 20.17 7.58 17.60
CA SER A 9 18.75 7.49 17.92
C SER A 9 18.04 6.34 17.19
N LEU A 10 18.71 5.65 16.24
CA LEU A 10 18.09 4.62 15.41
C LEU A 10 17.45 3.48 16.20
N ASN A 11 18.06 3.05 17.33
CA ASN A 11 17.46 1.99 18.14
C ASN A 11 16.14 2.44 18.79
N THR A 12 16.09 3.68 19.29
CA THR A 12 14.87 4.26 19.85
C THR A 12 13.81 4.48 18.77
N LEU A 13 14.22 4.94 17.59
CA LEU A 13 13.32 5.08 16.45
C LEU A 13 12.78 3.73 15.99
N ALA A 14 13.61 2.70 15.91
CA ALA A 14 13.20 1.35 15.54
C ALA A 14 12.18 0.78 16.53
N GLN A 15 12.40 0.97 17.84
CA GLN A 15 11.43 0.60 18.86
C GLN A 15 10.11 1.36 18.68
N TRP A 16 10.17 2.66 18.41
CA TRP A 16 8.96 3.45 18.15
C TRP A 16 8.22 2.96 16.90
N VAL A 17 8.94 2.61 15.82
CA VAL A 17 8.35 2.07 14.58
C VAL A 17 7.65 0.72 14.84
N VAL A 18 8.24 -0.15 15.66
CA VAL A 18 7.61 -1.43 16.04
C VAL A 18 6.33 -1.19 16.85
N GLU A 19 6.32 -0.22 17.76
CA GLU A 19 5.11 0.12 18.51
C GLU A 19 4.06 0.80 17.63
N GLU A 20 4.49 1.64 16.69
CA GLU A 20 3.62 2.32 15.75
C GLU A 20 2.98 1.34 14.76
N SER A 21 3.70 0.32 14.31
CA SER A 21 3.14 -0.71 13.44
C SER A 21 2.03 -1.49 14.12
N VAL A 22 2.17 -1.76 15.43
CA VAL A 22 1.09 -2.32 16.24
C VAL A 22 -0.09 -1.34 16.29
N ARG A 23 0.14 -0.04 16.57
CA ARG A 23 -0.96 0.96 16.60
C ARG A 23 -1.71 1.07 15.27
N VAL A 24 -0.99 1.11 14.15
CA VAL A 24 -1.59 1.11 12.80
C VAL A 24 -2.35 -0.20 12.55
N GLN A 25 -1.76 -1.34 12.90
CA GLN A 25 -2.36 -2.65 12.71
C GLN A 25 -3.65 -2.81 13.51
N GLN A 26 -3.76 -2.21 14.71
CA GLN A 26 -4.96 -2.24 15.54
C GLN A 26 -6.16 -1.48 14.95
N ILE A 27 -5.98 -0.71 13.87
CA ILE A 27 -7.07 -0.02 13.18
C ILE A 27 -7.46 -0.87 11.96
N PRO A 28 -8.62 -1.54 11.92
CA PRO A 28 -9.04 -2.30 10.75
C PRO A 28 -9.07 -1.42 9.50
N ALA A 29 -8.46 -1.90 8.41
CA ALA A 29 -8.52 -1.26 7.10
C ALA A 29 -8.61 -2.31 5.99
N PRO A 30 -9.74 -3.02 5.85
CA PRO A 30 -9.98 -3.83 4.66
C PRO A 30 -9.88 -2.94 3.42
N THR A 31 -9.41 -3.48 2.30
CA THR A 31 -9.45 -2.79 1.01
C THR A 31 -10.83 -2.20 0.73
N PHE A 32 -10.84 -0.92 0.32
CA PHE A 32 -12.03 -0.05 0.16
C PHE A 32 -12.68 0.48 1.45
N HIS A 33 -12.16 0.17 2.64
CA HIS A 33 -12.68 0.59 3.95
C HIS A 33 -11.59 1.22 4.84
N GLU A 34 -10.65 1.94 4.24
CA GLU A 34 -9.44 2.46 4.88
C GLU A 34 -9.64 3.77 5.67
N ASP A 35 -10.86 4.33 5.73
CA ASP A 35 -11.12 5.71 6.18
C ASP A 35 -10.56 6.02 7.58
N GLN A 36 -10.73 5.08 8.53
CA GLN A 36 -10.27 5.29 9.91
C GLN A 36 -8.74 5.28 10.00
N ARG A 37 -8.08 4.38 9.27
CA ARG A 37 -6.61 4.30 9.24
C ARG A 37 -6.02 5.47 8.47
N ALA A 38 -6.65 5.91 7.39
CA ALA A 38 -6.29 7.13 6.68
C ALA A 38 -6.39 8.38 7.57
N ALA A 39 -7.48 8.52 8.33
CA ALA A 39 -7.63 9.62 9.29
C ALA A 39 -6.55 9.59 10.39
N TYR A 40 -6.23 8.41 10.91
CA TYR A 40 -5.12 8.24 11.86
C TYR A 40 -3.78 8.68 11.28
N VAL A 41 -3.43 8.21 10.08
CA VAL A 41 -2.17 8.59 9.43
C VAL A 41 -2.12 10.10 9.16
N GLY A 42 -3.24 10.72 8.76
CA GLY A 42 -3.33 12.17 8.61
C GLY A 42 -3.01 12.93 9.90
N GLN A 43 -3.55 12.49 11.04
CA GLN A 43 -3.23 13.07 12.35
C GLN A 43 -1.74 12.89 12.70
N GLN A 44 -1.15 11.74 12.38
CA GLN A 44 0.27 11.52 12.59
C GLN A 44 1.12 12.44 11.69
N PHE A 45 0.75 12.65 10.42
CA PHE A 45 1.42 13.61 9.55
C PHE A 45 1.36 15.04 10.11
N GLU A 46 0.21 15.47 10.65
CA GLU A 46 0.06 16.78 11.30
C GLU A 46 0.99 16.90 12.51
N ALA A 47 1.00 15.88 13.38
CA ALA A 47 1.83 15.84 14.58
C ALA A 47 3.34 15.85 14.26
N LEU A 48 3.73 15.31 13.10
CA LEU A 48 5.12 15.29 12.61
C LEU A 48 5.48 16.55 11.81
N GLY A 49 4.61 17.55 11.76
CA GLY A 49 4.88 18.84 11.13
C GLY A 49 4.94 18.81 9.61
N LEU A 50 4.34 17.79 8.97
CA LEU A 50 4.14 17.82 7.53
C LEU A 50 3.09 18.88 7.16
N GLU A 51 3.20 19.41 5.96
CA GLU A 51 2.32 20.44 5.42
C GLU A 51 1.44 19.89 4.29
N GLU A 52 0.50 20.69 3.80
CA GLU A 52 -0.38 20.34 2.66
C GLU A 52 -1.10 18.98 2.83
N ILE A 53 -1.50 18.69 4.08
CA ILE A 53 -2.12 17.41 4.43
C ILE A 53 -3.52 17.32 3.84
N GLN A 54 -3.76 16.24 3.12
CA GLN A 54 -4.99 16.02 2.37
C GLN A 54 -5.29 14.53 2.28
N ILE A 55 -6.58 14.19 2.32
CA ILE A 55 -7.09 12.84 2.07
C ILE A 55 -7.93 12.91 0.80
N ASP A 56 -7.59 12.11 -0.21
CA ASP A 56 -8.32 12.09 -1.48
C ASP A 56 -9.52 11.13 -1.49
N ALA A 57 -10.26 11.10 -2.60
CA ALA A 57 -11.41 10.21 -2.76
C ALA A 57 -11.03 8.71 -2.89
N ALA A 58 -9.76 8.38 -3.14
CA ALA A 58 -9.28 7.02 -3.06
C ALA A 58 -8.99 6.61 -1.60
N LYS A 59 -8.89 7.58 -0.68
CA LYS A 59 -8.45 7.45 0.73
C LYS A 59 -6.94 7.42 0.89
N ASN A 60 -6.20 7.93 -0.10
CA ASN A 60 -4.78 8.21 0.08
C ASN A 60 -4.62 9.41 1.02
N VAL A 61 -3.60 9.36 1.88
CA VAL A 61 -3.18 10.48 2.72
C VAL A 61 -1.89 11.04 2.18
N TYR A 62 -1.85 12.34 1.94
CA TYR A 62 -0.65 13.05 1.48
C TYR A 62 -0.15 13.97 2.58
N GLY A 63 1.16 14.10 2.72
CA GLY A 63 1.81 15.10 3.55
C GLY A 63 3.14 15.53 2.92
N LEU A 64 3.42 16.83 2.95
CA LEU A 64 4.58 17.43 2.31
C LEU A 64 5.62 17.86 3.36
N LEU A 65 6.85 17.37 3.23
CA LEU A 65 8.02 18.00 3.82
C LEU A 65 8.68 18.89 2.77
N LYS A 66 8.65 20.20 2.97
CA LYS A 66 9.17 21.17 2.00
C LYS A 66 10.69 21.11 1.90
N GLY A 67 11.18 21.09 0.67
CA GLY A 67 12.59 21.25 0.35
C GLY A 67 13.03 22.71 0.29
N SER A 68 14.34 22.89 0.35
CA SER A 68 15.00 24.19 0.17
C SER A 68 15.01 24.67 -1.29
N ASN A 69 14.89 23.75 -2.26
CA ASN A 69 14.86 24.05 -3.69
C ASN A 69 13.74 23.29 -4.42
N ARG A 70 12.61 23.97 -4.61
CA ARG A 70 11.43 23.41 -5.29
C ARG A 70 11.56 23.28 -6.81
N ALA A 71 12.69 23.70 -7.40
CA ALA A 71 12.99 23.44 -8.81
C ALA A 71 13.55 22.03 -9.02
N VAL A 72 14.03 21.36 -7.96
CA VAL A 72 14.48 19.97 -8.02
C VAL A 72 13.25 19.06 -7.96
N PRO A 73 13.13 18.04 -8.83
CA PRO A 73 12.04 17.08 -8.77
C PRO A 73 11.91 16.44 -7.38
N ALA A 74 10.68 16.37 -6.90
CA ALA A 74 10.33 15.84 -5.59
C ALA A 74 10.59 14.33 -5.49
N VAL A 75 10.68 13.83 -4.27
CA VAL A 75 10.65 12.39 -3.96
C VAL A 75 9.29 12.03 -3.39
N MET A 76 8.67 10.96 -3.88
CA MET A 76 7.50 10.36 -3.23
C MET A 76 7.95 9.16 -2.40
N VAL A 77 7.63 9.14 -1.11
CA VAL A 77 7.77 7.97 -0.24
C VAL A 77 6.38 7.48 0.09
N ALA A 78 6.09 6.22 -0.19
CA ALA A 78 4.75 5.66 -0.06
C ALA A 78 4.71 4.35 0.70
N ALA A 79 3.56 4.04 1.31
CA ALA A 79 3.23 2.74 1.89
C ALA A 79 1.71 2.57 1.85
N HIS A 80 1.19 1.39 1.54
CA HIS A 80 -0.26 1.19 1.48
C HIS A 80 -0.86 0.89 2.86
N THR A 81 -2.10 1.33 3.04
CA THR A 81 -2.82 1.31 4.32
C THR A 81 -3.87 0.21 4.38
N ASP A 82 -4.30 -0.32 3.25
CA ASP A 82 -5.27 -1.41 3.23
C ASP A 82 -4.66 -2.76 3.57
N THR A 83 -5.53 -3.73 3.82
CA THR A 83 -5.17 -5.12 4.11
C THR A 83 -6.17 -6.06 3.47
N VAL A 84 -5.74 -7.30 3.22
CA VAL A 84 -6.61 -8.40 2.77
C VAL A 84 -7.63 -8.87 3.84
N PHE A 85 -7.50 -8.42 5.08
CA PHE A 85 -8.30 -8.90 6.20
C PHE A 85 -9.66 -8.17 6.27
N SER A 86 -10.72 -8.90 6.61
CA SER A 86 -12.05 -8.30 6.80
C SER A 86 -12.12 -7.49 8.10
N ALA A 87 -13.11 -6.60 8.21
CA ALA A 87 -13.27 -5.71 9.36
C ALA A 87 -13.49 -6.47 10.69
N GLU A 88 -14.00 -7.70 10.61
CA GLU A 88 -14.28 -8.58 11.75
C GLU A 88 -13.09 -9.43 12.19
N THR A 89 -11.96 -9.34 11.49
CA THR A 89 -10.75 -10.10 11.83
C THR A 89 -10.27 -9.73 13.24
N ASP A 90 -9.98 -10.73 14.07
CA ASP A 90 -9.36 -10.51 15.38
C ASP A 90 -7.92 -10.01 15.20
N LEU A 91 -7.69 -8.73 15.52
CA LEU A 91 -6.40 -8.07 15.37
C LEU A 91 -5.50 -8.27 16.60
N THR A 92 -5.86 -9.10 17.57
CA THR A 92 -5.07 -9.33 18.79
C THR A 92 -3.63 -9.69 18.47
N ILE A 93 -2.69 -8.92 19.04
CA ILE A 93 -1.26 -9.19 18.92
C ILE A 93 -0.85 -10.34 19.85
N ARG A 94 -0.02 -11.24 19.31
CA ARG A 94 0.66 -12.29 20.09
C ARG A 94 2.15 -12.05 20.07
N TYR A 95 2.73 -11.88 21.26
CA TYR A 95 4.18 -11.84 21.47
C TYR A 95 4.69 -13.24 21.74
N GLN A 96 5.72 -13.67 21.04
CA GLN A 96 6.42 -14.92 21.31
C GLN A 96 7.91 -14.73 21.01
N ASP A 97 8.73 -14.84 22.06
CA ASP A 97 10.17 -14.57 21.99
C ASP A 97 10.43 -13.19 21.35
N ASP A 98 11.25 -13.13 20.31
CA ASP A 98 11.55 -11.90 19.56
C ASP A 98 10.53 -11.59 18.44
N TRP A 99 9.43 -12.34 18.37
CA TRP A 99 8.43 -12.22 17.30
C TRP A 99 7.13 -11.61 17.79
N ILE A 100 6.56 -10.76 16.93
CA ILE A 100 5.24 -10.15 17.10
C ILE A 100 4.37 -10.66 15.96
N TYR A 101 3.24 -11.26 16.30
CA TYR A 101 2.28 -11.80 15.33
C TYR A 101 0.97 -11.02 15.40
N GLY A 102 0.43 -10.67 14.24
CA GLY A 102 -0.86 -10.04 14.10
C GLY A 102 -1.29 -10.02 12.64
N PRO A 103 -2.59 -10.21 12.32
CA PRO A 103 -3.08 -10.05 10.95
C PRO A 103 -2.79 -8.64 10.44
N GLY A 104 -2.16 -8.54 9.27
CA GLY A 104 -1.83 -7.27 8.63
C GLY A 104 -0.68 -6.50 9.27
N LEU A 105 0.04 -7.08 10.24
CA LEU A 105 1.17 -6.42 10.90
C LEU A 105 2.33 -6.21 9.93
N GLY A 106 2.80 -7.30 9.32
CA GLY A 106 3.88 -7.24 8.33
C GLY A 106 3.44 -6.54 7.05
N ASP A 107 2.29 -6.92 6.51
CA ASP A 107 1.70 -6.39 5.28
C ASP A 107 0.41 -5.61 5.58
N ASN A 108 0.42 -4.27 5.59
CA ASN A 108 1.60 -3.40 5.49
C ASN A 108 1.69 -2.38 6.61
N SER A 109 1.18 -2.71 7.79
CA SER A 109 1.24 -1.82 8.95
C SER A 109 2.69 -1.47 9.34
N MET A 110 3.63 -2.40 9.16
CA MET A 110 5.07 -2.17 9.31
C MET A 110 5.62 -1.17 8.26
N GLY A 111 5.18 -1.21 7.00
CA GLY A 111 5.59 -0.24 5.98
C GLY A 111 5.03 1.16 6.25
N VAL A 112 3.76 1.26 6.67
CA VAL A 112 3.15 2.53 7.10
C VAL A 112 3.87 3.10 8.32
N ALA A 113 4.20 2.26 9.31
CA ALA A 113 5.00 2.69 10.45
C ALA A 113 6.41 3.12 10.05
N GLY A 114 7.02 2.47 9.06
CA GLY A 114 8.29 2.89 8.46
C GLY A 114 8.20 4.27 7.78
N LEU A 115 7.11 4.52 7.07
CA LEU A 115 6.81 5.84 6.46
C LEU A 115 6.73 6.93 7.53
N LEU A 116 5.96 6.67 8.60
CA LEU A 116 5.84 7.58 9.75
C LEU A 116 7.17 7.74 10.51
N GLY A 117 7.94 6.66 10.64
CA GLY A 117 9.25 6.67 11.30
C GLY A 117 10.27 7.52 10.55
N LEU A 118 10.26 7.47 9.21
CA LEU A 118 11.09 8.35 8.40
C LEU A 118 10.69 9.81 8.58
N ALA A 119 9.38 10.13 8.49
CA ALA A 119 8.89 11.49 8.70
C ALA A 119 9.29 12.01 10.10
N ARG A 120 9.13 11.18 11.13
CA ARG A 120 9.52 11.50 12.50
C ARG A 120 11.00 11.77 12.64
N TRP A 121 11.85 10.93 12.07
CA TRP A 121 13.29 11.11 12.15
C TRP A 121 13.74 12.41 11.47
N LEU A 122 13.18 12.73 10.30
CA LEU A 122 13.48 14.00 9.63
C LEU A 122 13.01 15.20 10.44
N HIS A 123 11.85 15.09 11.10
CA HIS A 123 11.32 16.11 12.00
C HIS A 123 12.24 16.32 13.22
N ASP A 124 12.60 15.25 13.93
CA ASP A 124 13.43 15.29 15.15
C ASP A 124 14.84 15.86 14.85
N GLU A 125 15.39 15.56 13.67
CA GLU A 125 16.67 16.11 13.20
C GLU A 125 16.57 17.54 12.63
N ASN A 126 15.37 18.15 12.59
CA ASN A 126 15.09 19.43 11.95
C ASN A 126 15.66 19.50 10.52
N PHE A 127 15.49 18.43 9.76
CA PHE A 127 16.11 18.28 8.45
C PHE A 127 15.31 19.03 7.37
N THR A 128 15.96 19.96 6.68
CA THR A 128 15.44 20.54 5.43
C THR A 128 16.03 19.80 4.23
N PRO A 129 15.22 19.04 3.46
CA PRO A 129 15.71 18.37 2.26
C PRO A 129 16.05 19.36 1.13
N GLU A 130 16.80 18.91 0.13
CA GLU A 130 17.07 19.73 -1.06
C GLU A 130 15.81 19.90 -1.91
N CYS A 131 15.06 18.82 -2.11
CA CYS A 131 13.78 18.82 -2.82
C CYS A 131 12.61 18.51 -1.90
N ASP A 132 11.40 18.77 -2.39
CA ASP A 132 10.16 18.40 -1.70
C ASP A 132 10.09 16.86 -1.51
N ILE A 133 9.65 16.41 -0.33
CA ILE A 133 9.35 15.00 -0.06
C ILE A 133 7.85 14.86 0.19
N TRP A 134 7.17 14.12 -0.68
CA TRP A 134 5.77 13.72 -0.51
C TRP A 134 5.71 12.39 0.23
N PHE A 135 5.22 12.42 1.47
CA PHE A 135 4.81 11.23 2.20
C PHE A 135 3.39 10.88 1.80
N VAL A 136 3.19 9.66 1.27
CA VAL A 136 1.90 9.24 0.73
C VAL A 136 1.50 7.89 1.30
N ALA A 137 0.52 7.87 2.20
CA ALA A 137 -0.07 6.61 2.64
C ALA A 137 -1.16 6.22 1.65
N THR A 138 -0.88 5.24 0.79
CA THR A 138 -1.78 4.84 -0.30
C THR A 138 -2.86 3.88 0.18
N SER A 139 -3.92 3.72 -0.59
CA SER A 139 -5.07 2.86 -0.31
C SER A 139 -5.30 1.86 -1.45
N CYS A 140 -6.12 0.84 -1.22
CA CYS A 140 -6.55 -0.10 -2.26
C CYS A 140 -5.40 -0.69 -3.09
N GLU A 141 -4.29 -1.09 -2.46
CA GLU A 141 -3.24 -1.86 -3.11
C GLU A 141 -3.77 -3.24 -3.50
N GLU A 142 -4.46 -3.88 -2.55
CA GLU A 142 -4.64 -5.32 -2.48
C GLU A 142 -5.74 -5.82 -3.42
N GLY A 143 -5.54 -7.03 -3.98
CA GLY A 143 -6.59 -7.80 -4.65
C GLY A 143 -7.39 -7.03 -5.71
N LEU A 144 -8.67 -6.74 -5.41
CA LEU A 144 -9.59 -5.98 -6.26
C LEU A 144 -9.34 -4.46 -6.25
N GLY A 145 -8.57 -3.96 -5.29
CA GLY A 145 -8.12 -2.57 -5.22
C GLY A 145 -7.28 -2.16 -6.44
N ASP A 146 -6.51 -3.10 -7.00
CA ASP A 146 -5.72 -2.91 -8.22
C ASP A 146 -4.88 -1.63 -8.20
N LEU A 147 -4.14 -1.44 -7.09
CA LEU A 147 -3.25 -0.29 -6.91
C LEU A 147 -3.98 1.06 -7.06
N LYS A 148 -5.29 1.12 -6.82
CA LYS A 148 -6.11 2.32 -7.08
C LYS A 148 -5.52 3.55 -6.41
N GLY A 149 -5.06 3.43 -5.16
CA GLY A 149 -4.44 4.53 -4.43
C GLY A 149 -3.14 4.99 -5.06
N MET A 150 -2.19 4.09 -5.31
CA MET A 150 -0.91 4.41 -5.94
C MET A 150 -1.08 4.99 -7.35
N ARG A 151 -2.02 4.47 -8.15
CA ARG A 151 -2.36 5.02 -9.47
C ARG A 151 -2.85 6.46 -9.37
N ALA A 152 -3.75 6.75 -8.44
CA ALA A 152 -4.25 8.10 -8.23
C ALA A 152 -3.15 9.06 -7.74
N ALA A 153 -2.32 8.63 -6.78
CA ALA A 153 -1.20 9.41 -6.26
C ALA A 153 -0.16 9.72 -7.34
N TYR A 154 0.22 8.73 -8.14
CA TYR A 154 1.14 8.91 -9.25
C TYR A 154 0.56 9.88 -10.29
N GLU A 155 -0.70 9.74 -10.69
CA GLU A 155 -1.32 10.67 -11.65
C GLU A 155 -1.33 12.12 -11.15
N LEU A 156 -1.55 12.34 -9.86
CA LEU A 156 -1.53 13.67 -9.23
C LEU A 156 -0.10 14.27 -9.14
N LEU A 157 0.91 13.43 -8.96
CA LEU A 157 2.27 13.86 -8.62
C LEU A 157 3.30 13.66 -9.74
N LYS A 158 3.01 12.92 -10.82
CA LYS A 158 3.96 12.53 -11.89
C LYS A 158 4.71 13.68 -12.57
N HIS A 159 4.15 14.88 -12.57
CA HIS A 159 4.81 16.07 -13.14
C HIS A 159 5.74 16.79 -12.15
N ARG A 160 5.72 16.40 -10.87
CA ARG A 160 6.49 16.99 -9.77
C ARG A 160 7.57 16.06 -9.24
N ILE A 161 7.33 14.75 -9.28
CA ILE A 161 8.23 13.75 -8.69
C ILE A 161 9.24 13.23 -9.72
N GLY A 162 10.48 13.02 -9.27
CA GLY A 162 11.54 12.35 -10.05
C GLY A 162 11.77 10.90 -9.62
N ILE A 163 11.44 10.56 -8.37
CA ILE A 163 11.69 9.23 -7.77
C ILE A 163 10.49 8.85 -6.90
N VAL A 164 10.15 7.56 -6.92
CA VAL A 164 9.21 6.93 -6.00
C VAL A 164 9.94 5.86 -5.19
N ILE A 165 9.76 5.89 -3.86
CA ILE A 165 10.21 4.87 -2.93
C ILE A 165 8.96 4.28 -2.28
N ASN A 166 8.62 3.03 -2.62
CA ASN A 166 7.52 2.31 -1.99
C ASN A 166 8.07 1.44 -0.85
N LEU A 167 7.53 1.62 0.36
CA LEU A 167 7.93 0.91 1.57
C LEU A 167 6.99 -0.27 1.79
N GLU A 168 7.59 -1.43 1.98
CA GLU A 168 6.92 -2.67 2.34
C GLU A 168 7.45 -3.19 3.67
N GLY A 169 6.56 -3.67 4.52
CA GLY A 169 6.93 -4.26 5.81
C GLY A 169 7.44 -5.70 5.70
N LEU A 170 7.27 -6.32 4.52
CA LEU A 170 7.83 -7.63 4.18
C LEU A 170 9.15 -7.49 3.41
N ALA A 171 9.96 -8.55 3.43
CA ALA A 171 11.24 -8.65 2.71
C ALA A 171 12.31 -7.59 3.09
N PHE A 172 12.45 -7.31 4.40
CA PHE A 172 13.47 -6.39 4.92
C PHE A 172 14.87 -6.65 4.33
N GLY A 173 15.56 -5.57 3.96
CA GLY A 173 16.89 -5.61 3.35
C GLY A 173 16.92 -5.81 1.83
N HIS A 174 15.77 -5.95 1.17
CA HIS A 174 15.68 -6.06 -0.28
C HIS A 174 15.25 -4.74 -0.92
N ILE A 175 15.78 -4.48 -2.12
CA ILE A 175 15.34 -3.38 -2.98
C ILE A 175 14.79 -4.00 -4.26
N TYR A 176 13.49 -3.87 -4.46
CA TYR A 176 12.84 -4.24 -5.71
C TYR A 176 12.77 -3.01 -6.61
N HIS A 177 13.36 -3.13 -7.81
CA HIS A 177 13.38 -2.06 -8.81
C HIS A 177 12.69 -2.47 -10.13
N ALA A 178 11.93 -3.57 -10.08
CA ALA A 178 11.10 -4.07 -11.17
C ALA A 178 9.88 -4.76 -10.56
N GLY A 179 8.73 -4.60 -11.21
CA GLY A 179 7.47 -5.25 -10.84
C GLY A 179 6.95 -6.14 -11.96
N ILE A 180 6.01 -7.01 -11.62
CA ILE A 180 5.32 -7.85 -12.60
C ILE A 180 4.14 -7.05 -13.17
N ALA A 181 4.06 -6.99 -14.50
CA ALA A 181 2.90 -6.38 -15.15
C ALA A 181 1.68 -7.31 -15.03
N VAL A 182 0.54 -6.76 -14.60
CA VAL A 182 -0.70 -7.50 -14.45
C VAL A 182 -1.74 -6.95 -15.42
N HIS A 183 -2.40 -7.85 -16.15
CA HIS A 183 -3.59 -7.54 -16.95
C HIS A 183 -4.77 -8.34 -16.40
N ARG A 184 -5.80 -7.64 -15.91
CA ARG A 184 -7.02 -8.26 -15.37
C ARG A 184 -8.11 -8.25 -16.44
N MET A 185 -8.71 -9.40 -16.69
CA MET A 185 -9.79 -9.57 -17.68
C MET A 185 -11.06 -10.08 -16.99
N HIS A 186 -12.19 -9.50 -17.33
CA HIS A 186 -13.50 -10.06 -17.02
C HIS A 186 -14.08 -10.69 -18.27
N ILE A 187 -14.33 -12.01 -18.24
CA ILE A 187 -14.83 -12.77 -19.39
C ILE A 187 -16.25 -13.24 -19.09
N THR A 188 -17.20 -12.82 -19.91
CA THR A 188 -18.60 -13.23 -19.84
C THR A 188 -18.92 -14.18 -21.00
N ALA A 189 -19.65 -15.26 -20.71
CA ALA A 189 -20.25 -16.10 -21.74
C ALA A 189 -21.77 -16.01 -21.66
N GLU A 190 -22.42 -15.93 -22.80
CA GLU A 190 -23.88 -15.86 -22.94
C GLU A 190 -24.37 -16.99 -23.85
N ALA A 191 -25.56 -17.52 -23.56
CA ALA A 191 -26.22 -18.54 -24.36
C ALA A 191 -27.75 -18.35 -24.28
N GLU A 192 -28.50 -18.84 -25.28
CA GLU A 192 -29.96 -18.61 -25.43
C GLU A 192 -30.83 -19.13 -24.26
N GLY A 193 -30.28 -19.96 -23.36
CA GLY A 193 -31.02 -20.57 -22.25
C GLY A 193 -32.13 -21.54 -22.71
N GLY A 194 -32.87 -22.08 -21.74
CA GLY A 194 -34.05 -22.91 -21.99
C GLY A 194 -34.20 -24.13 -21.08
N HIS A 195 -35.35 -24.81 -21.19
CA HIS A 195 -35.61 -26.07 -20.48
C HIS A 195 -34.62 -27.17 -20.89
N SER A 196 -33.98 -27.82 -19.91
CA SER A 196 -32.89 -28.78 -20.14
C SER A 196 -33.27 -29.97 -21.02
N TRP A 197 -34.50 -30.48 -20.90
CA TRP A 197 -34.99 -31.58 -21.73
C TRP A 197 -35.30 -31.16 -23.18
N LEU A 198 -36.07 -30.07 -23.37
CA LEU A 198 -36.54 -29.65 -24.70
C LEU A 198 -35.43 -29.05 -25.55
N HIS A 199 -34.41 -28.49 -24.91
CA HIS A 199 -33.32 -27.77 -25.56
C HIS A 199 -31.97 -28.45 -25.35
N PHE A 200 -31.98 -29.76 -25.12
CA PHE A 200 -30.75 -30.56 -25.07
C PHE A 200 -29.93 -30.37 -26.35
N GLY A 201 -28.62 -30.19 -26.19
CA GLY A 201 -27.68 -29.94 -27.30
C GLY A 201 -27.46 -28.45 -27.63
N ARG A 202 -28.23 -27.52 -27.04
CA ARG A 202 -27.91 -26.09 -27.15
C ARG A 202 -26.61 -25.75 -26.39
N PRO A 203 -25.85 -24.75 -26.87
CA PRO A 203 -24.70 -24.23 -26.13
C PRO A 203 -25.07 -23.81 -24.71
N SER A 204 -24.14 -24.03 -23.78
CA SER A 204 -24.27 -23.63 -22.39
C SER A 204 -23.13 -22.69 -22.05
N ALA A 205 -23.47 -21.49 -21.60
CA ALA A 205 -22.48 -20.51 -21.13
C ALA A 205 -21.58 -21.09 -20.02
N VAL A 206 -22.13 -21.93 -19.15
CA VAL A 206 -21.39 -22.58 -18.06
C VAL A 206 -20.37 -23.57 -18.63
N HIS A 207 -20.77 -24.44 -19.56
CA HIS A 207 -19.84 -25.37 -20.20
C HIS A 207 -18.73 -24.63 -20.95
N SER A 208 -19.07 -23.58 -21.70
CA SER A 208 -18.09 -22.77 -22.44
C SER A 208 -17.08 -22.07 -21.51
N ILE A 209 -17.51 -21.50 -20.38
CA ILE A 209 -16.59 -20.91 -19.39
C ILE A 209 -15.69 -21.98 -18.77
N MET A 210 -16.23 -23.16 -18.44
CA MET A 210 -15.42 -24.25 -17.87
C MET A 210 -14.36 -24.74 -18.87
N GLU A 211 -14.72 -24.88 -20.15
CA GLU A 211 -13.78 -25.24 -21.21
C GLU A 211 -12.69 -24.17 -21.41
N LEU A 212 -13.07 -22.90 -21.43
CA LEU A 212 -12.12 -21.80 -21.52
C LEU A 212 -11.16 -21.78 -20.31
N GLY A 213 -11.67 -21.96 -19.09
CA GLY A 213 -10.86 -22.06 -17.89
C GLY A 213 -9.86 -23.21 -17.94
N ALA A 214 -10.29 -24.38 -18.44
CA ALA A 214 -9.40 -25.52 -18.65
C ALA A 214 -8.29 -25.21 -19.67
N GLN A 215 -8.61 -24.51 -20.77
CA GLN A 215 -7.61 -24.08 -21.75
C GLN A 215 -6.60 -23.09 -21.14
N ILE A 216 -7.08 -22.07 -20.42
CA ILE A 216 -6.23 -21.08 -19.73
C ILE A 216 -5.28 -21.77 -18.75
N SER A 217 -5.76 -22.72 -17.94
CA SER A 217 -4.95 -23.43 -16.95
C SER A 217 -3.82 -24.29 -17.55
N ARG A 218 -3.90 -24.60 -18.85
CA ARG A 218 -2.91 -25.40 -19.58
C ARG A 218 -1.95 -24.56 -20.41
N MET A 219 -2.09 -23.22 -20.41
CA MET A 219 -1.19 -22.35 -21.14
C MET A 219 0.21 -22.39 -20.51
N SER A 220 1.23 -22.58 -21.35
CA SER A 220 2.62 -22.39 -20.93
C SER A 220 2.92 -20.89 -20.84
N VAL A 221 3.34 -20.42 -19.68
CA VAL A 221 3.84 -19.05 -19.51
C VAL A 221 5.29 -18.97 -20.01
N PRO A 222 5.73 -17.82 -20.56
CA PRO A 222 7.14 -17.62 -20.89
C PRO A 222 8.04 -17.84 -19.67
N THR A 223 9.17 -18.52 -19.88
CA THR A 223 10.23 -18.71 -18.87
C THR A 223 11.30 -17.64 -18.97
#